data_AF-A0A925TYW3-F1
#
_entry.id   AF-A0A925TYW3-F1
#
_cell.length_a   1.000
_cell.length_b   1.000
_cell.length_c   1.000
_cell.angle_alpha   90.00
_cell.angle_beta   90.00
_cell.angle_gamma   90.00
#
_symmetry.space_group_name_H-M   'P 1'
#
loop_
_entity.id
_entity.type
_entity.pdbx_description
1 polymer ?
#
loop_
_entity_poly.entity_id
_entity_poly.type
_entity_poly.pdbx_seq_one_letter_code
_entity_poly.pdbx_strand_id
1 'polypeptide(L)'
;MHFAFLFAVIFLTIIDAKYEYTLRGIWTNRLIIIMCILTGIASYLITLRPKNLIIRAYFFTIIFSPILCILLLFYPFLMVVPFSLVGRLIDPVDEIYYEDKDLRIQSSFVGVLGPPWLYIKEKKGLFEKNLYEEPFAPFDYDSVAVNYESENIKIIFYGMPYGEDSMKVILVQKST
;
A
#
# COMPACT_ATOMS: atom_id res chain seq x y z
N MET A 1 -1.03 -17.03 -20.76
CA MET A 1 -0.57 -15.74 -20.20
C MET A 1 -1.34 -15.31 -18.95
N HIS A 2 -2.69 -15.31 -18.94
CA HIS A 2 -3.47 -14.91 -17.75
C HIS A 2 -3.17 -15.72 -16.48
N PHE A 3 -3.04 -17.05 -16.59
CA PHE A 3 -2.70 -17.91 -15.44
C PHE A 3 -1.32 -17.64 -14.85
N ALA A 4 -0.34 -17.28 -15.69
CA ALA A 4 1.00 -16.91 -15.22
C ALA A 4 0.98 -15.58 -14.46
N PHE A 5 0.16 -14.62 -14.91
CA PHE A 5 -0.02 -13.34 -14.23
C PHE A 5 -0.76 -13.49 -12.91
N LEU A 6 -1.85 -14.27 -12.90
CA LEU A 6 -2.61 -14.57 -11.69
C LEU A 6 -1.75 -15.33 -10.65
N PHE A 7 -0.93 -16.28 -11.10
CA PHE A 7 0.05 -16.95 -10.26
C PHE A 7 1.07 -15.96 -9.68
N ALA A 8 1.63 -15.06 -10.50
CA ALA A 8 2.57 -14.05 -10.04
C ALA A 8 1.96 -13.11 -8.99
N VAL A 9 0.71 -12.67 -9.17
CA VAL A 9 -0.01 -11.85 -8.21
C VAL A 9 -0.21 -12.60 -6.89
N ILE A 10 -0.76 -13.82 -6.94
CA ILE A 10 -0.98 -14.65 -5.73
C ILE A 10 0.34 -14.89 -5.00
N PHE A 11 1.41 -15.21 -5.73
CA PHE A 11 2.72 -15.42 -5.15
C PHE A 11 3.27 -14.18 -4.45
N LEU A 12 3.15 -13.00 -5.07
CA LEU A 12 3.53 -11.72 -4.45
C LEU A 12 2.67 -11.40 -3.22
N THR A 13 1.37 -11.67 -3.27
CA THR A 13 0.48 -11.47 -2.11
C THR A 13 0.83 -12.39 -0.94
N ILE A 14 1.23 -13.64 -1.21
CA ILE A 14 1.68 -14.57 -0.17
C ILE A 14 3.01 -14.11 0.46
N ILE A 15 3.93 -13.58 -0.35
CA ILE A 15 5.20 -13.05 0.15
C ILE A 15 4.95 -11.86 1.08
N ASP A 16 4.10 -10.93 0.65
CA ASP A 16 3.71 -9.75 1.44
C ASP A 16 3.05 -10.16 2.76
N ALA A 17 2.03 -11.02 2.70
CA ALA A 17 1.26 -11.43 3.88
C ALA A 17 2.07 -12.28 4.89
N LYS A 18 3.07 -13.05 4.44
CA LYS A 18 3.80 -13.98 5.32
C LYS A 18 5.14 -13.43 5.80
N TYR A 19 5.79 -12.58 5.01
CA TYR A 19 7.16 -12.13 5.27
C TYR A 19 7.31 -10.61 5.35
N GLU A 20 6.21 -9.85 5.24
CA GLU A 20 6.19 -8.38 5.34
C GLU A 20 7.15 -7.69 4.34
N TYR A 21 7.40 -8.35 3.20
CA TYR A 21 8.18 -7.78 2.10
C TYR A 21 7.23 -7.12 1.10
N THR A 22 7.35 -5.81 1.01
CA THR A 22 6.69 -5.00 -0.01
C THR A 22 7.64 -4.74 -1.17
N LEU A 23 7.11 -4.57 -2.38
CA LEU A 23 7.94 -4.14 -3.51
C LEU A 23 8.43 -2.71 -3.27
N ARG A 24 9.70 -2.47 -3.57
CA ARG A 24 10.33 -1.16 -3.38
C ARG A 24 9.65 -0.11 -4.25
N GLY A 25 9.16 0.96 -3.63
CA GLY A 25 8.60 2.12 -4.30
C GLY A 25 7.08 2.11 -4.44
N ILE A 26 6.48 3.25 -4.10
CA ILE A 26 5.04 3.53 -4.18
C ILE A 26 4.49 3.29 -5.61
N TRP A 27 5.27 3.63 -6.64
CA TRP A 27 4.89 3.46 -8.05
C TRP A 27 4.79 2.00 -8.50
N THR A 28 5.63 1.12 -7.97
CA THR A 28 5.71 -0.29 -8.37
C THR A 28 4.45 -1.04 -7.96
N ASN A 29 3.96 -0.78 -6.73
CA ASN A 29 2.69 -1.32 -6.24
C ASN A 29 1.50 -0.79 -7.07
N ARG A 30 1.49 0.50 -7.39
CA ARG A 30 0.44 1.12 -8.22
C ARG A 30 0.41 0.55 -9.64
N LEU A 31 1.57 0.32 -10.26
CA LEU A 31 1.66 -0.27 -11.59
C LEU A 31 1.08 -1.68 -11.61
N ILE A 32 1.32 -2.50 -10.58
CA ILE A 32 0.75 -3.84 -10.49
C ILE A 32 -0.78 -3.77 -10.37
N ILE A 33 -1.31 -2.89 -9.52
CA ILE A 33 -2.75 -2.68 -9.38
C ILE A 33 -3.37 -2.24 -10.72
N ILE A 34 -2.76 -1.27 -11.40
CA ILE A 34 -3.23 -0.79 -12.72
C ILE A 34 -3.19 -1.93 -13.75
N MET A 35 -2.13 -2.72 -13.79
CA MET A 35 -2.02 -3.87 -14.70
C MET A 35 -3.06 -4.95 -14.39
N CYS A 36 -3.38 -5.20 -13.13
CA CYS A 36 -4.49 -6.09 -12.71
C CYS A 36 -5.84 -5.57 -13.20
N ILE A 37 -6.10 -4.25 -13.08
CA ILE A 37 -7.34 -3.64 -13.56
C ILE A 37 -7.42 -3.74 -15.10
N LEU A 38 -6.36 -3.38 -15.80
CA LEU A 38 -6.28 -3.45 -17.27
C LEU A 38 -6.47 -4.89 -17.77
N THR A 39 -5.87 -5.88 -17.11
CA THR A 39 -6.08 -7.29 -17.46
C THR A 39 -7.51 -7.73 -17.18
N GLY A 40 -8.14 -7.28 -16.09
CA GLY A 40 -9.57 -7.50 -15.83
C GLY A 40 -10.47 -6.92 -16.93
N ILE A 41 -10.22 -5.67 -17.33
CA ILE A 41 -10.97 -5.00 -18.42
C ILE A 41 -10.75 -5.72 -19.75
N ALA A 42 -9.51 -6.07 -20.10
CA ALA A 42 -9.20 -6.80 -21.32
C ALA A 42 -9.88 -8.18 -21.34
N SER A 43 -9.90 -8.87 -20.19
CA SER A 43 -10.62 -10.14 -20.03
C SER A 43 -12.11 -9.94 -20.32
N TYR A 44 -12.75 -8.94 -19.70
CA TYR A 44 -14.17 -8.61 -19.89
C TYR A 44 -14.50 -8.29 -21.36
N LEU A 45 -13.64 -7.52 -22.05
CA LEU A 45 -13.83 -7.17 -23.46
C LEU A 45 -13.74 -8.39 -24.40
N ILE A 46 -12.87 -9.35 -24.10
CA ILE A 46 -12.77 -10.62 -24.84
C ILE A 46 -14.05 -11.45 -24.63
N THR A 47 -14.64 -11.41 -23.44
CA THR A 47 -15.88 -12.10 -23.07
C THR A 47 -17.14 -11.54 -23.76
N LEU A 48 -17.08 -10.39 -24.44
CA LEU A 48 -18.21 -9.88 -25.23
C LEU A 48 -18.38 -10.62 -26.58
N ARG A 49 -17.41 -11.44 -26.99
CA ARG A 49 -17.40 -12.13 -28.31
C ARG A 49 -18.05 -13.52 -28.41
N PRO A 50 -18.24 -14.34 -27.36
CA PRO A 50 -18.80 -15.67 -27.53
C PRO A 50 -20.31 -15.61 -27.80
N LYS A 51 -20.77 -16.29 -28.84
CA LYS A 51 -22.21 -16.46 -29.16
C LYS A 51 -22.96 -17.35 -28.16
N ASN A 52 -22.23 -18.13 -27.36
CA ASN A 52 -22.81 -19.07 -26.40
C ASN A 52 -23.23 -18.38 -25.10
N LEU A 53 -24.54 -18.40 -24.82
CA LEU A 53 -25.16 -17.77 -23.66
C LEU A 53 -24.60 -18.28 -22.32
N ILE A 54 -24.33 -19.59 -22.21
CA ILE A 54 -23.85 -20.23 -20.97
C ILE A 54 -22.42 -19.77 -20.63
N ILE A 55 -21.53 -19.73 -21.62
CA ILE A 55 -20.15 -19.28 -21.44
C ILE A 55 -20.13 -17.81 -21.05
N ARG A 56 -20.98 -17.00 -21.71
CA ARG A 56 -21.13 -15.58 -21.40
C ARG A 56 -21.64 -15.36 -19.97
N ALA A 57 -22.65 -16.12 -19.53
CA ALA A 57 -23.17 -16.03 -18.16
C ALA A 57 -22.11 -16.44 -17.13
N TYR A 58 -21.39 -17.54 -17.34
CA TYR A 58 -20.33 -18.01 -16.43
C TYR A 58 -19.25 -16.95 -16.18
N PHE A 59 -18.69 -16.38 -17.25
CA PHE A 59 -17.67 -15.34 -17.12
C PHE A 59 -18.23 -14.02 -16.60
N PHE A 60 -19.46 -13.67 -16.95
CA PHE A 60 -20.13 -12.49 -16.38
C PHE A 60 -20.26 -12.63 -14.86
N THR A 61 -20.70 -13.78 -14.36
CA THR A 61 -20.81 -14.02 -12.91
C THR A 61 -19.44 -13.94 -12.23
N ILE A 62 -18.38 -14.49 -12.82
CA ILE A 62 -17.03 -14.45 -12.22
C ILE A 62 -16.46 -13.03 -12.14
N ILE A 63 -16.69 -12.19 -13.17
CA ILE A 63 -16.18 -10.81 -13.18
C ILE A 63 -17.07 -9.90 -12.31
N PHE A 64 -18.39 -10.09 -12.37
CA PHE A 64 -19.35 -9.21 -11.72
C PHE A 64 -19.55 -9.54 -10.23
N SER A 65 -19.43 -10.81 -9.84
CA SER A 65 -19.55 -11.25 -8.44
C SER A 65 -18.63 -10.49 -7.47
N PRO A 66 -17.30 -10.38 -7.71
CA PRO A 66 -16.43 -9.66 -6.78
C PRO A 66 -16.76 -8.17 -6.73
N ILE A 67 -17.14 -7.56 -7.86
CA ILE A 67 -17.56 -6.14 -7.91
C ILE A 67 -18.84 -5.93 -7.10
N LEU A 68 -19.83 -6.81 -7.26
CA LEU A 68 -21.10 -6.75 -6.54
C LEU A 68 -20.90 -7.00 -5.03
N CYS A 69 -20.04 -7.95 -4.66
CA CYS A 69 -19.67 -8.18 -3.27
C CYS A 69 -18.99 -6.95 -2.64
N ILE A 70 -18.07 -6.31 -3.35
CA ILE A 70 -17.45 -5.05 -2.91
C ILE A 70 -18.53 -3.96 -2.74
N LEU A 71 -19.40 -3.76 -3.73
CA LEU A 71 -20.48 -2.77 -3.65
C LEU A 71 -21.44 -3.01 -2.47
N LEU A 72 -21.81 -4.26 -2.20
CA LEU A 72 -22.65 -4.63 -1.06
C LEU A 72 -21.93 -4.41 0.28
N LEU A 73 -20.66 -4.80 0.38
CA LEU A 73 -19.85 -4.62 1.58
C LEU A 73 -19.66 -3.12 1.90
N PHE A 74 -19.45 -2.30 0.86
CA PHE A 74 -19.27 -0.85 0.97
C PHE A 74 -20.57 -0.07 0.84
N TYR A 75 -21.74 -0.70 0.80
CA TYR A 75 -23.03 -0.01 0.71
C TYR A 75 -23.22 1.09 1.77
N PRO A 76 -22.86 0.90 3.06
CA PRO A 76 -22.96 1.98 4.04
C PRO A 76 -21.92 3.10 3.85
N PHE A 77 -20.87 2.88 3.03
CA PHE A 77 -19.75 3.80 2.84
C PHE A 77 -19.59 4.27 1.38
N LEU A 78 -20.61 4.05 0.54
CA LEU A 78 -20.59 4.19 -0.92
C LEU A 78 -20.20 5.59 -1.43
N MET A 79 -20.40 6.64 -0.63
CA MET A 79 -19.94 7.99 -0.99
C MET A 79 -18.59 8.37 -0.39
N VAL A 80 -18.29 7.96 0.84
CA VAL A 80 -17.08 8.43 1.54
C VAL A 80 -15.83 7.71 1.07
N VAL A 81 -15.91 6.39 0.91
CA VAL A 81 -14.75 5.55 0.60
C VAL A 81 -14.25 5.79 -0.84
N PRO A 82 -15.11 5.80 -1.88
CA PRO A 82 -14.64 6.00 -3.26
C PRO A 82 -14.09 7.39 -3.52
N PHE A 83 -14.73 8.45 -2.99
CA PHE A 83 -14.22 9.82 -3.16
C PHE A 83 -12.86 10.01 -2.50
N SER A 84 -12.64 9.42 -1.31
CA SER A 84 -11.31 9.50 -0.69
C SER A 84 -10.26 8.68 -1.43
N LEU A 85 -10.64 7.51 -1.99
CA LEU A 85 -9.73 6.68 -2.78
C LEU A 85 -9.32 7.38 -4.07
N VAL A 86 -10.28 7.97 -4.79
CA VAL A 86 -10.03 8.71 -6.04
C VAL A 86 -9.21 9.98 -5.77
N GLY A 87 -9.52 10.74 -4.72
CA GLY A 87 -8.71 11.90 -4.32
C GLY A 87 -7.26 11.52 -4.04
N ARG A 88 -7.00 10.37 -3.41
CA ARG A 88 -5.62 9.90 -3.09
C ARG A 88 -4.85 9.27 -4.23
N LEU A 89 -5.55 8.78 -5.26
CA LEU A 89 -4.91 8.43 -6.52
C LEU A 89 -4.27 9.67 -7.17
N ILE A 90 -4.84 10.86 -6.93
CA ILE A 90 -4.38 12.14 -7.48
C ILE A 90 -3.34 12.79 -6.56
N ASP A 91 -3.58 12.81 -5.24
CA ASP A 91 -2.68 13.41 -4.25
C ASP A 91 -2.42 12.46 -3.07
N PRO A 92 -1.32 11.71 -3.08
CA PRO A 92 -1.04 10.75 -2.03
C PRO A 92 -0.55 11.45 -0.76
N VAL A 93 -1.27 11.21 0.34
CA VAL A 93 -0.85 11.55 1.73
C VAL A 93 0.24 10.58 2.22
N ASP A 94 1.07 10.06 1.31
CA ASP A 94 2.25 9.29 1.68
C ASP A 94 3.41 10.30 1.74
N GLU A 95 3.76 10.78 2.92
CA GLU A 95 4.88 11.70 3.10
C GLU A 95 6.15 10.94 3.42
N ILE A 96 7.20 11.15 2.62
CA ILE A 96 8.51 10.55 2.83
C ILE A 96 9.34 11.51 3.66
N TYR A 97 9.48 11.21 4.95
CA TYR A 97 10.28 12.04 5.88
C TYR A 97 11.78 11.82 5.71
N TYR A 98 12.19 10.60 5.35
CA TYR A 98 13.59 10.26 5.16
C TYR A 98 13.74 9.14 4.15
N GLU A 99 14.72 9.27 3.25
CA GLU A 99 15.04 8.23 2.30
C GLU A 99 16.54 8.20 1.98
N ASP A 100 17.18 7.04 2.22
CA ASP A 100 18.57 6.80 1.78
C ASP A 100 18.71 5.46 1.03
N LYS A 101 19.91 4.87 0.98
CA LYS A 101 20.13 3.59 0.27
C LYS A 101 19.52 2.39 0.99
N ASP A 102 19.46 2.43 2.31
CA ASP A 102 19.21 1.28 3.17
C ASP A 102 17.88 1.41 3.95
N LEU A 103 17.37 2.62 4.12
CA LEU A 103 16.18 2.94 4.90
C LEU A 103 15.21 3.86 4.13
N ARG A 104 13.92 3.71 4.43
CA ARG A 104 12.88 4.69 4.10
C ARG A 104 11.96 4.84 5.30
N ILE A 105 11.66 6.09 5.64
CA ILE A 105 10.69 6.47 6.66
C ILE A 105 9.60 7.23 5.96
N GLN A 106 8.38 6.71 6.05
CA GLN A 106 7.22 7.31 5.38
C GLN A 106 5.98 7.21 6.27
N SER A 107 5.12 8.22 6.24
CA SER A 107 3.72 8.02 6.63
C SER A 107 2.97 7.41 5.44
N SER A 108 1.97 6.60 5.73
CA SER A 108 1.01 6.17 4.74
C SER A 108 -0.40 6.19 5.30
N PHE A 109 -1.33 6.60 4.45
CA PHE A 109 -2.71 6.75 4.84
C PHE A 109 -3.47 5.42 4.72
N VAL A 110 -4.15 4.99 5.80
CA VAL A 110 -4.79 3.65 5.86
C VAL A 110 -6.30 3.65 5.59
N GLY A 111 -6.98 4.80 5.63
CA GLY A 111 -8.43 4.87 5.36
C GLY A 111 -9.09 6.06 6.03
N VAL A 112 -10.23 6.55 5.53
CA VAL A 112 -11.00 7.67 6.17
C VAL A 112 -11.39 7.34 7.60
N LEU A 113 -11.37 6.05 7.95
CA LEU A 113 -11.79 5.52 9.23
C LEU A 113 -10.62 5.29 10.21
N GLY A 114 -9.37 5.56 9.81
CA GLY A 114 -8.20 5.29 10.65
C GLY A 114 -7.15 6.42 10.56
N PRO A 115 -6.32 6.59 11.61
CA PRO A 115 -5.18 7.48 11.53
C PRO A 115 -4.21 7.00 10.44
N PRO A 116 -3.39 7.89 9.86
CA PRO A 116 -2.26 7.45 9.05
C PRO A 116 -1.32 6.60 9.90
N TRP A 117 -0.47 5.83 9.25
CA TRP A 117 0.50 4.94 9.88
C TRP A 117 1.91 5.37 9.48
N LEU A 118 2.83 5.35 10.44
CA LEU A 118 4.24 5.55 10.19
C LEU A 118 4.89 4.21 9.90
N TYR A 119 5.64 4.12 8.81
CA TYR A 119 6.40 2.94 8.44
C TYR A 119 7.88 3.28 8.36
N ILE A 120 8.69 2.48 9.08
CA ILE A 120 10.14 2.47 8.92
C ILE A 120 10.49 1.18 8.17
N LYS A 121 11.02 1.33 6.97
CA LYS A 121 11.28 0.23 6.05
C LYS A 121 12.75 0.11 5.73
N GLU A 122 13.26 -1.11 5.77
CA GLU A 122 14.60 -1.45 5.31
C GLU A 122 14.57 -1.87 3.85
N LYS A 123 15.50 -1.32 3.05
CA LYS A 123 15.62 -1.60 1.62
C LYS A 123 16.54 -2.79 1.41
N LYS A 124 15.99 -3.89 0.88
CA LYS A 124 16.74 -5.07 0.45
C LYS A 124 16.56 -5.29 -1.05
N GLY A 125 17.42 -4.63 -1.83
CA GLY A 125 17.39 -4.73 -3.30
C GLY A 125 16.11 -4.16 -3.91
N LEU A 126 15.29 -5.05 -4.49
CA LEU A 126 13.98 -4.73 -5.08
C LEU A 126 12.82 -4.73 -4.07
N PHE A 127 13.08 -5.14 -2.83
CA PHE A 127 12.07 -5.24 -1.78
C PHE A 127 12.35 -4.26 -0.64
N GLU A 128 11.30 -3.92 0.08
CA GLU A 128 11.32 -3.17 1.33
C GLU A 128 10.68 -4.04 2.41
N LYS A 129 11.39 -4.23 3.53
CA LYS A 129 10.89 -4.94 4.70
C LYS A 129 10.44 -3.92 5.75
N ASN A 130 9.25 -4.09 6.31
CA ASN A 130 8.83 -3.28 7.44
C ASN A 130 9.66 -3.66 8.69
N LEU A 131 10.30 -2.67 9.31
CA LEU A 131 11.00 -2.86 10.59
C LEU A 131 10.18 -2.35 11.77
N TYR A 132 9.35 -1.33 11.54
CA TYR A 132 8.52 -0.72 12.55
C TYR A 132 7.29 -0.09 11.93
N GLU A 133 6.16 -0.21 12.62
CA GLU A 133 4.90 0.40 12.25
C GLU A 133 4.14 0.90 13.49
N GLU A 134 3.56 2.09 13.39
CA GLU A 134 2.68 2.61 14.44
C GLU A 134 1.61 3.56 13.86
N PRO A 135 0.46 3.71 14.53
CA PRO A 135 -0.47 4.80 14.26
C PRO A 135 0.23 6.15 14.43
N PHE A 136 0.02 7.04 13.47
CA PHE A 136 0.70 8.32 13.33
C PHE A 136 -0.31 9.45 13.25
N ALA A 137 -0.04 10.58 13.91
CA ALA A 137 -0.81 11.80 13.67
C ALA A 137 -0.03 12.71 12.70
N PRO A 138 -0.66 13.19 11.62
CA PRO A 138 0.04 13.87 10.51
C PRO A 138 0.60 15.26 10.85
N PHE A 139 0.54 15.69 12.12
CA PHE A 139 1.00 17.02 12.57
C PHE A 139 2.12 16.95 13.61
N ASP A 140 2.73 15.77 13.81
CA ASP A 140 3.63 15.59 14.94
C ASP A 140 5.09 15.95 14.63
N TYR A 141 5.55 15.89 13.37
CA TYR A 141 6.98 15.99 13.05
C TYR A 141 7.30 16.72 11.73
N ASP A 142 8.24 17.66 11.80
CA ASP A 142 8.73 18.48 10.69
C ASP A 142 10.05 17.95 10.11
N SER A 143 10.83 17.21 10.90
CA SER A 143 12.11 16.67 10.44
C SER A 143 12.51 15.39 11.14
N VAL A 144 13.35 14.60 10.47
CA VAL A 144 13.83 13.30 10.97
C VAL A 144 15.35 13.23 10.83
N ALA A 145 16.02 12.81 11.90
CA ALA A 145 17.44 12.48 11.89
C ALA A 145 17.63 10.97 12.11
N VAL A 146 18.53 10.37 11.33
CA VAL A 146 18.83 8.93 11.40
C VAL A 146 20.30 8.75 11.72
N ASN A 147 20.59 7.97 12.76
CA ASN A 147 21.93 7.60 13.19
C ASN A 147 22.08 6.07 13.18
N TYR A 148 23.05 5.60 12.41
CA TYR A 148 23.38 4.18 12.31
C TYR A 148 24.36 3.78 13.41
N GLU A 149 23.91 2.99 14.37
CA GLU A 149 24.73 2.40 15.43
C GLU A 149 25.13 0.95 15.06
N SER A 150 26.00 0.29 15.82
CA SER A 150 26.49 -1.05 15.47
C SER A 150 25.37 -2.09 15.39
N GLU A 151 24.43 -2.07 16.33
CA GLU A 151 23.34 -3.05 16.45
C GLU A 151 21.95 -2.48 16.11
N ASN A 152 21.80 -1.16 16.21
CA ASN A 152 20.51 -0.48 16.08
C ASN A 152 20.59 0.68 15.09
N ILE A 153 19.43 1.11 14.63
CA ILE A 153 19.21 2.34 13.90
C ILE A 153 18.42 3.26 14.83
N LYS A 154 19.02 4.39 15.18
CA LYS A 154 18.41 5.40 16.02
C LYS A 154 17.77 6.45 15.14
N ILE A 155 16.46 6.57 15.24
CA ILE A 155 15.65 7.49 14.46
C ILE A 155 15.07 8.51 15.43
N ILE A 156 15.29 9.79 15.13
CA ILE A 156 14.85 10.91 15.95
C ILE A 156 13.89 11.74 15.11
N PHE A 157 12.66 11.85 15.58
CA PHE A 157 11.68 12.74 15.01
C PHE A 157 11.63 14.04 15.82
N TYR A 158 11.65 15.17 15.11
CA TYR A 158 11.49 16.51 15.65
C TYR A 158 10.22 17.12 15.10
N GLY A 159 9.41 17.72 15.96
CA GLY A 159 8.30 18.56 15.52
C GLY A 159 7.72 19.39 16.62
N MET A 160 6.81 20.28 16.22
CA MET A 160 6.06 21.15 17.12
C MET A 160 4.57 20.77 17.13
N PRO A 161 4.17 19.59 17.62
CA PRO A 161 2.75 19.27 17.77
C PRO A 161 2.14 20.33 18.68
N TYR A 162 1.17 21.08 18.14
CA TYR A 162 0.48 22.17 18.85
C TYR A 162 1.38 23.33 19.32
N GLY A 163 2.56 23.51 18.72
CA GLY A 163 3.47 24.62 19.03
C GLY A 163 4.42 24.38 20.21
N GLU A 164 4.52 23.14 20.72
CA GLU A 164 5.52 22.75 21.70
C GLU A 164 6.60 21.88 21.06
N ASP A 165 7.88 22.20 21.30
CA ASP A 165 9.00 21.38 20.83
C ASP A 165 8.92 19.96 21.43
N SER A 166 8.70 18.98 20.57
CA SER A 166 8.65 17.57 20.94
C SER A 166 9.73 16.77 20.20
N MET A 167 10.31 15.81 20.90
CA MET A 167 11.31 14.90 20.37
C MET A 167 10.89 13.47 20.66
N LYS A 168 10.75 12.66 19.61
CA LYS A 168 10.51 11.22 19.74
C LYS A 168 11.71 10.45 19.24
N VAL A 169 12.18 9.50 20.02
CA VAL A 169 13.30 8.62 19.66
C VAL A 169 12.77 7.20 19.48
N ILE A 170 13.02 6.64 18.31
CA ILE A 170 12.69 5.26 17.97
C ILE A 170 14.01 4.52 17.73
N LEU A 171 14.20 3.40 18.43
CA LEU A 171 15.32 2.49 18.22
C LEU A 171 14.80 1.26 17.50
N VAL A 172 15.40 0.98 16.34
CA VAL A 172 15.01 -0.15 15.51
C VAL A 172 16.22 -1.08 15.36
N GLN A 173 16.03 -2.37 15.60
CA GLN A 173 17.10 -3.34 15.47
C GLN A 173 17.41 -3.58 13.98
N LYS A 174 18.69 -3.58 13.61
CA LYS A 174 19.09 -3.92 12.24
C LYS A 174 18.72 -5.36 11.92
N SER A 175 18.14 -5.61 10.74
CA SER A 175 17.89 -6.99 10.35
C SER A 175 19.21 -7.61 9.85
N THR A 176 19.61 -8.69 10.53
CA THR A 176 20.83 -9.45 10.22
C THR A 176 20.68 -10.26 8.94
#